data_AF-A0A427AR21-F1
#
_entry.id   AF-A0A427AR21-F1
#
_cell.length_a   1.000
_cell.length_b   1.000
_cell.length_c   1.000
_cell.angle_alpha   90.00
_cell.angle_beta   90.00
_cell.angle_gamma   90.00
#
_symmetry.space_group_name_H-M   'P 1'
#
loop_
_entity.id
_entity.type
_entity.pdbx_description
1 polymer ?
#
loop_
_entity_poly.entity_id
_entity_poly.type
_entity_poly.pdbx_seq_one_letter_code
_entity_poly.pdbx_strand_id
1 'polypeptide(L)'
;MCNLPEQASDAPLDPDLRSLTHGTPVWQSREFSATYIRGVLLPRLASYLYTLPSEMLMDGATKSMVLRLRIELDEANNCRASVEAELEKSRSESASLERQLADLRERLGDSEGQLRSARAQVRQMETELLNLDRSKEALREDLPKRTIEEYKESPGFEMGLV
;
A
#
# COMPACT_ATOMS: atom_id res chain seq x y z
N MET A 1 -16.85 25.37 5.93
CA MET A 1 -17.85 24.95 6.92
C MET A 1 -19.00 25.96 6.87
N CYS A 2 -20.04 25.68 6.09
CA CYS A 2 -21.19 26.57 5.93
C CYS A 2 -22.43 25.86 6.48
N ASN A 3 -22.95 26.37 7.60
CA ASN A 3 -24.20 25.93 8.20
C ASN A 3 -25.35 26.71 7.56
N LEU A 4 -26.32 26.02 6.94
CA LEU A 4 -27.64 26.53 6.59
C LEU A 4 -28.67 25.83 7.50
N PRO A 5 -29.75 26.51 7.90
CA PRO A 5 -30.74 25.92 8.80
C PRO A 5 -31.52 24.84 8.07
N GLU A 6 -31.64 23.69 8.73
CA GLU A 6 -32.44 22.55 8.30
C GLU A 6 -33.92 22.92 8.40
N GLN A 7 -34.54 23.27 7.26
CA GLN A 7 -35.99 23.43 7.17
C GLN A 7 -36.54 22.27 6.36
N ALA A 8 -37.23 21.35 7.07
CA ALA A 8 -37.79 20.12 6.55
C ALA A 8 -38.69 20.36 5.31
N SER A 9 -38.45 19.59 4.25
CA SER A 9 -39.10 19.70 2.93
C SER A 9 -40.52 19.11 2.85
N ASP A 10 -41.07 18.54 3.92
CA ASP A 10 -42.23 17.63 3.81
C ASP A 10 -43.59 18.22 4.25
N ALA A 11 -43.71 19.53 4.43
CA ALA A 11 -45.02 20.17 4.65
C ALA A 11 -45.66 20.58 3.30
N PRO A 12 -46.95 20.29 3.04
CA PRO A 12 -47.65 20.84 1.89
C PRO A 12 -47.72 22.36 2.04
N LEU A 13 -47.05 23.08 1.16
CA LEU A 13 -47.07 24.55 1.16
C LEU A 13 -48.33 25.01 0.44
N ASP A 14 -49.20 25.70 1.18
CA ASP A 14 -50.38 26.38 0.64
C ASP A 14 -49.92 27.70 -0.01
N PRO A 15 -49.94 27.82 -1.36
CA PRO A 15 -49.52 29.06 -2.01
C PRO A 15 -50.60 30.12 -1.83
N ASP A 16 -50.23 31.31 -1.33
CA ASP A 16 -51.16 32.43 -1.21
C ASP A 16 -51.46 33.04 -2.58
N LEU A 17 -52.41 32.43 -3.31
CA LEU A 17 -52.85 32.82 -4.65
C LEU A 17 -53.81 34.02 -4.65
N ARG A 18 -54.12 34.61 -3.49
CA ARG A 18 -55.12 35.67 -3.34
C ARG A 18 -54.77 36.97 -4.08
N SER A 19 -53.49 37.13 -4.44
CA SER A 19 -52.98 38.31 -5.15
C SER A 19 -52.89 38.15 -6.67
N LEU A 20 -53.08 36.93 -7.21
CA LEU A 20 -53.10 36.70 -8.66
C LEU A 20 -54.54 36.70 -9.19
N THR A 21 -54.86 37.71 -9.99
CA THR A 21 -56.11 37.74 -10.77
C THR A 21 -55.93 37.02 -12.11
N HIS A 22 -57.01 36.39 -12.58
CA HIS A 22 -57.06 35.71 -13.87
C HIS A 22 -56.72 36.67 -15.02
N GLY A 23 -55.65 36.36 -15.77
CA GLY A 23 -55.21 37.14 -16.93
C GLY A 23 -54.09 38.15 -16.69
N THR A 24 -53.57 38.27 -15.45
CA THR A 24 -52.47 39.20 -15.15
C THR A 24 -51.12 38.68 -15.67
N PRO A 25 -50.43 39.39 -16.58
CA PRO A 25 -49.14 38.95 -17.12
C PRO A 25 -48.03 39.19 -16.09
N VAL A 26 -47.79 38.19 -15.24
CA VAL A 26 -46.73 38.19 -14.21
C VAL A 26 -45.32 38.44 -14.78
N TRP A 27 -45.12 38.25 -16.09
CA TRP A 27 -43.83 38.29 -16.78
C TRP A 27 -43.49 39.64 -17.43
N GLN A 28 -44.40 40.63 -17.44
CA GLN A 28 -44.20 41.89 -18.18
C GLN A 28 -43.49 43.00 -17.39
N SER A 29 -43.37 42.90 -16.07
CA SER A 29 -42.72 43.94 -15.25
C SER A 29 -41.65 43.37 -14.32
N ARG A 30 -40.53 44.11 -14.24
CA ARG A 30 -39.39 43.85 -13.36
C ARG A 30 -39.81 43.77 -11.88
N GLU A 31 -40.86 44.51 -11.51
CA GLU A 31 -41.40 44.60 -10.15
C GLU A 31 -42.21 43.34 -9.75
N PHE A 32 -42.98 42.76 -10.68
CA PHE A 32 -43.73 41.51 -10.44
C PHE A 32 -42.87 40.25 -10.60
N SER A 33 -41.72 40.35 -11.27
CA SER A 33 -40.75 39.24 -11.35
C SER A 33 -40.03 38.96 -10.03
N ALA A 34 -39.99 39.93 -9.12
CA ALA A 34 -39.31 39.81 -7.82
C ALA A 34 -40.17 39.12 -6.75
N THR A 35 -41.51 39.19 -6.86
CA THR A 35 -42.43 38.53 -5.92
C THR A 35 -42.62 37.03 -6.20
N TYR A 36 -42.09 36.53 -7.30
CA TYR A 36 -42.15 35.12 -7.68
C TYR A 36 -40.86 34.37 -7.29
N ILE A 37 -40.67 34.22 -5.97
CA ILE A 37 -39.67 33.33 -5.38
C ILE A 37 -40.40 32.41 -4.42
N ARG A 38 -41.17 31.44 -4.95
CA ARG A 38 -41.54 30.20 -4.25
C ARG A 38 -42.15 29.24 -5.27
N GLY A 39 -41.29 28.38 -5.80
CA GLY A 39 -41.59 27.45 -6.90
C GLY A 39 -40.76 27.83 -8.12
N VAL A 40 -39.73 27.04 -8.42
CA VAL A 40 -38.68 27.36 -9.39
C VAL A 40 -39.21 27.35 -10.83
N LEU A 41 -39.84 28.43 -11.25
CA LEU A 41 -39.98 28.75 -12.67
C LEU A 41 -39.10 29.96 -12.92
N LEU A 42 -37.87 29.69 -13.35
CA LEU A 42 -36.97 30.73 -13.83
C LEU A 42 -37.75 31.58 -14.84
N PRO A 43 -37.86 32.91 -14.68
CA PRO A 43 -38.60 33.76 -15.62
C PRO A 43 -38.18 33.56 -17.08
N ARG A 44 -36.92 33.15 -17.30
CA ARG A 44 -36.41 32.70 -18.59
C ARG A 44 -37.04 31.41 -19.10
N LEU A 45 -37.17 30.39 -18.24
CA LEU A 45 -37.84 29.14 -18.58
C LEU A 45 -39.34 29.37 -18.87
N ALA A 46 -40.01 30.21 -18.07
CA ALA A 46 -41.39 30.61 -18.32
C ALA A 46 -41.53 31.30 -19.70
N SER A 47 -40.68 32.28 -19.98
CA SER A 47 -40.64 32.95 -21.28
C SER A 47 -40.38 31.94 -22.41
N TYR A 48 -39.40 31.05 -22.30
CA TYR A 48 -39.12 30.05 -23.33
C TYR A 48 -40.30 29.12 -23.61
N LEU A 49 -41.02 28.67 -22.57
CA LEU A 49 -42.19 27.79 -22.72
C LEU A 49 -43.35 28.45 -23.49
N TYR A 50 -43.51 29.78 -23.40
CA TYR A 50 -44.60 30.52 -24.06
C TYR A 50 -44.19 31.19 -25.38
N THR A 51 -42.89 31.30 -25.68
CA THR A 51 -42.39 32.04 -26.85
C THR A 51 -41.70 31.16 -27.89
N LEU A 52 -41.18 29.98 -27.51
CA LEU A 52 -40.46 29.08 -28.40
C LEU A 52 -41.30 27.84 -28.77
N PRO A 53 -41.22 27.35 -30.02
CA PRO A 53 -41.76 26.05 -30.40
C PRO A 53 -41.10 24.90 -29.61
N SER A 54 -41.84 23.80 -29.43
CA SER A 54 -41.38 22.61 -28.68
C SER A 54 -40.04 22.04 -29.19
N GLU A 55 -39.79 22.08 -30.50
CA GLU A 55 -38.54 21.61 -31.10
C GLU A 55 -37.31 22.33 -30.57
N MET A 56 -37.37 23.66 -30.43
CA MET A 56 -36.26 24.46 -29.89
C MET A 56 -36.01 24.20 -28.41
N LEU A 57 -37.07 23.92 -27.65
CA LEU A 57 -36.98 23.57 -26.23
C LEU A 57 -36.31 22.20 -26.06
N MET A 58 -36.69 21.21 -26.87
CA MET A 58 -36.10 19.86 -26.85
C MET A 58 -34.65 19.86 -27.31
N ASP A 59 -34.30 20.64 -28.33
CA ASP A 59 -32.91 20.83 -28.77
C ASP A 59 -32.04 21.43 -27.65
N GLY A 60 -32.54 22.47 -26.98
CA GLY A 60 -31.86 23.09 -25.83
C GLY A 60 -31.67 22.14 -24.65
N ALA A 61 -32.71 21.37 -24.30
CA ALA A 61 -32.63 20.35 -23.25
C ALA A 61 -31.63 19.26 -23.60
N THR A 62 -31.67 18.75 -24.84
CA THR A 62 -30.75 17.72 -25.34
C THR A 62 -29.30 18.23 -25.30
N LYS A 63 -29.05 19.45 -25.78
CA LYS A 63 -27.72 20.08 -25.72
C LYS A 63 -27.22 20.26 -24.28
N SER A 64 -28.10 20.67 -23.36
CA SER A 64 -27.73 20.80 -21.94
C SER A 64 -27.39 19.46 -21.31
N MET A 65 -28.16 18.40 -21.61
CA MET A 65 -27.88 17.04 -21.15
C MET A 65 -26.54 16.54 -21.71
N VAL A 66 -26.29 16.71 -23.01
CA VAL A 66 -25.03 16.32 -23.65
C VAL A 66 -23.84 17.08 -23.05
N LEU A 67 -23.98 18.38 -22.79
CA LEU A 67 -22.93 19.18 -22.17
C LEU A 67 -22.63 18.69 -20.74
N ARG A 68 -23.66 18.40 -19.95
CA ARG A 68 -23.52 17.82 -18.61
C ARG A 68 -22.80 16.47 -18.65
N LEU A 69 -23.26 15.57 -19.50
CA LEU A 69 -22.63 14.25 -19.67
C LEU A 69 -21.18 14.35 -20.11
N ARG A 70 -20.82 15.35 -20.94
CA ARG A 70 -19.44 15.58 -21.34
C ARG A 70 -18.58 16.04 -20.16
N ILE A 71 -19.08 16.95 -19.32
CA ILE A 71 -18.37 17.38 -18.11
C ILE A 71 -18.15 16.20 -17.16
N GLU A 72 -19.20 15.42 -16.89
CA GLU A 72 -19.13 14.23 -16.04
C GLU A 72 -18.15 13.18 -16.60
N LEU A 73 -18.12 13.00 -17.93
CA LEU A 73 -17.17 12.11 -18.59
C LEU A 73 -15.72 12.59 -18.43
N ASP A 74 -15.48 13.89 -18.58
CA ASP A 74 -14.14 14.48 -18.44
C ASP A 74 -13.65 14.38 -16.98
N GLU A 75 -14.53 14.64 -16.01
CA GLU A 75 -14.25 14.43 -14.58
C GLU A 75 -13.91 12.96 -14.28
N ALA A 76 -14.74 12.02 -14.76
CA ALA A 76 -14.50 10.60 -14.57
C ALA A 76 -13.19 10.13 -15.23
N ASN A 77 -12.84 10.66 -16.40
CA ASN A 77 -11.57 10.37 -17.07
C ASN A 77 -10.37 10.88 -16.27
N ASN A 78 -10.47 12.09 -15.69
CA ASN A 78 -9.42 12.64 -14.83
C ASN A 78 -9.26 11.81 -13.55
N CYS A 79 -10.36 11.41 -12.91
CA CYS A 79 -10.33 10.50 -11.77
C CYS A 79 -9.68 9.16 -12.13
N ARG A 80 -10.03 8.57 -13.28
CA ARG A 80 -9.42 7.33 -13.76
C ARG A 80 -7.91 7.48 -13.95
N ALA A 81 -7.47 8.55 -14.61
CA ALA A 81 -6.05 8.81 -14.83
C ALA A 81 -5.27 8.97 -13.51
N SER A 82 -5.86 9.64 -12.52
CA SER A 82 -5.26 9.76 -11.18
C SER A 82 -5.09 8.40 -10.51
N VAL A 83 -6.14 7.57 -10.51
CA VAL A 83 -6.11 6.22 -9.92
C VAL A 83 -5.09 5.33 -10.63
N GLU A 84 -5.01 5.41 -11.96
CA GLU A 84 -4.03 4.65 -12.75
C GLU A 84 -2.59 5.04 -12.41
N ALA A 85 -2.32 6.33 -12.21
CA ALA A 85 -0.99 6.81 -11.79
C ALA A 85 -0.62 6.33 -10.38
N GLU A 86 -1.54 6.36 -9.42
CA GLU A 86 -1.32 5.83 -8.07
C GLU A 86 -1.10 4.31 -8.07
N LEU A 87 -1.84 3.60 -8.91
CA LEU A 87 -1.72 2.17 -9.07
C LEU A 87 -0.35 1.80 -9.67
N GLU A 88 0.13 2.54 -10.67
CA GLU A 88 1.46 2.33 -11.24
C GLU A 88 2.57 2.63 -10.22
N LYS A 89 2.41 3.69 -9.42
CA LYS A 89 3.30 3.97 -8.30
C LYS A 89 3.35 2.80 -7.31
N SER A 90 2.19 2.30 -6.87
CA SER A 90 2.12 1.15 -5.95
C SER A 90 2.70 -0.13 -6.54
N ARG A 91 2.51 -0.38 -7.84
CA ARG A 91 3.17 -1.49 -8.56
C ARG A 91 4.69 -1.35 -8.53
N SER A 92 5.21 -0.16 -8.79
CA SER A 92 6.65 0.09 -8.76
C SER A 92 7.25 -0.12 -7.36
N GLU A 93 6.55 0.33 -6.31
CA GLU A 93 6.92 0.12 -4.91
C GLU A 93 6.91 -1.37 -4.56
N SER A 94 5.86 -2.10 -4.96
CA SER A 94 5.75 -3.55 -4.75
C SER A 94 6.91 -4.30 -5.41
N ALA A 95 7.21 -3.99 -6.68
CA ALA A 95 8.34 -4.59 -7.39
C ALA A 95 9.69 -4.23 -6.74
N SER A 96 9.81 -3.05 -6.11
CA SER A 96 11.02 -2.69 -5.36
C SER A 96 11.17 -3.51 -4.08
N LEU A 97 10.08 -3.74 -3.34
CA LEU A 97 10.06 -4.55 -2.12
C LEU A 97 10.34 -6.03 -2.43
N GLU A 98 9.80 -6.55 -3.53
CA GLU A 98 10.08 -7.91 -3.99
C GLU A 98 11.56 -8.13 -4.28
N ARG A 99 12.23 -7.16 -4.92
CA ARG A 99 13.69 -7.21 -5.14
C ARG A 99 14.45 -7.21 -3.82
N GLN A 100 14.09 -6.34 -2.87
CA GLN A 100 14.72 -6.31 -1.55
C GLN A 100 14.53 -7.63 -0.78
N LEU A 101 13.36 -8.25 -0.89
CA LEU A 101 13.11 -9.56 -0.28
C LEU A 101 13.94 -10.66 -0.94
N ALA A 102 14.16 -10.61 -2.25
CA ALA A 102 15.04 -11.53 -2.95
C ALA A 102 16.50 -11.38 -2.47
N ASP A 103 17.01 -10.16 -2.41
CA ASP A 103 18.37 -9.87 -1.93
C ASP A 103 18.58 -10.32 -0.48
N LEU A 104 17.60 -10.08 0.41
CA LEU A 104 17.67 -10.54 1.80
C LEU A 104 17.65 -12.07 1.92
N ARG A 105 16.89 -12.76 1.07
CA ARG A 105 16.87 -14.23 1.03
C ARG A 105 18.19 -14.81 0.56
N GLU A 106 18.82 -14.21 -0.45
CA GLU A 106 20.15 -14.59 -0.91
C GLU A 106 21.19 -14.45 0.21
N ARG A 107 21.24 -13.27 0.85
CA ARG A 107 22.16 -13.00 1.97
C ARG A 107 21.95 -13.95 3.16
N LEU A 108 20.70 -14.30 3.45
CA LEU A 108 20.40 -15.29 4.49
C LEU A 108 20.97 -16.65 4.10
N GLY A 109 20.75 -17.10 2.87
CA GLY A 109 21.30 -18.34 2.33
C GLY A 109 22.83 -18.39 2.41
N ASP A 110 23.50 -17.31 2.03
CA ASP A 110 24.96 -17.18 2.15
C ASP A 110 25.42 -17.31 3.59
N SER A 111 24.77 -16.59 4.51
CA SER A 111 25.11 -16.63 5.94
C SER A 111 24.88 -18.01 6.57
N GLU A 112 23.83 -18.71 6.18
CA GLU A 112 23.58 -20.09 6.60
C GLU A 112 24.64 -21.04 6.05
N GLY A 113 25.06 -20.87 4.79
CA GLY A 113 26.14 -21.62 4.17
C GLY A 113 27.45 -21.43 4.93
N GLN A 114 27.80 -20.19 5.26
CA GLN A 114 28.97 -19.86 6.08
C GLN A 114 28.89 -20.52 7.46
N LEU A 115 27.73 -20.47 8.13
CA LEU A 115 27.54 -21.08 9.44
C LEU A 115 27.67 -22.61 9.39
N ARG A 116 27.17 -23.26 8.33
CA ARG A 116 27.35 -24.71 8.11
C ARG A 116 28.83 -25.05 7.92
N SER A 117 29.56 -24.25 7.13
CA SER A 117 31.01 -24.43 6.92
C SER A 117 31.79 -24.25 8.20
N ALA A 118 31.54 -23.18 8.96
CA ALA A 118 32.19 -22.91 10.24
C ALA A 118 31.91 -24.05 11.24
N ARG A 119 30.68 -24.55 11.30
CA ARG A 119 30.33 -25.69 12.14
C ARG A 119 31.08 -26.96 11.73
N ALA A 120 31.22 -27.23 10.44
CA ALA A 120 32.00 -28.37 9.95
C ALA A 120 33.48 -28.28 10.35
N GLN A 121 34.07 -27.08 10.24
CA GLN A 121 35.45 -26.83 10.69
C GLN A 121 35.61 -27.03 12.19
N VAL A 122 34.69 -26.54 13.02
CA VAL A 122 34.72 -26.78 14.47
C VAL A 122 34.66 -28.27 14.78
N ARG A 123 33.79 -29.04 14.11
CA ARG A 123 33.73 -30.50 14.28
C ARG A 123 35.04 -31.17 13.89
N GLN A 124 35.67 -30.73 12.81
CA GLN A 124 36.98 -31.25 12.41
C GLN A 124 38.04 -30.96 13.50
N MET A 125 38.12 -29.72 13.98
CA MET A 125 39.05 -29.35 15.05
C MET A 125 38.81 -30.14 16.34
N GLU A 126 37.55 -30.38 16.72
CA GLU A 126 37.20 -31.25 17.86
C GLU A 126 37.78 -32.67 17.68
N THR A 127 37.67 -33.24 16.48
CA THR A 127 38.24 -34.57 16.20
C THR A 127 39.76 -34.59 16.24
N GLU A 128 40.43 -33.54 15.74
CA GLU A 128 41.88 -33.39 15.78
C GLU A 128 42.38 -33.26 17.23
N LEU A 129 41.68 -32.48 18.07
CA LEU A 129 41.99 -32.36 19.50
C LEU A 129 41.85 -33.70 20.24
N LEU A 130 40.79 -34.47 19.96
CA LEU A 130 40.62 -35.81 20.53
C LEU A 130 41.73 -36.78 20.11
N ASN A 131 42.17 -36.72 18.85
CA ASN A 131 43.28 -37.52 18.36
C ASN A 131 44.61 -37.12 19.02
N LEU A 132 44.84 -35.82 19.19
CA LEU A 132 46.02 -35.30 19.87
C LEU A 132 46.06 -35.76 21.33
N ASP A 133 44.94 -35.67 22.05
CA ASP A 133 44.86 -36.10 23.45
C ASP A 133 45.14 -37.60 23.60
N ARG A 134 44.56 -38.44 22.75
CA ARG A 134 44.86 -39.88 22.70
C ARG A 134 46.34 -40.16 22.41
N SER A 135 46.95 -39.41 21.49
CA SER A 135 48.39 -39.57 21.19
C SER A 135 49.28 -39.19 22.37
N LYS A 136 48.89 -38.15 23.12
CA LYS A 136 49.57 -37.70 24.33
C LYS A 136 49.45 -38.73 25.45
N GLU A 137 48.29 -39.35 25.63
CA GLU A 137 48.10 -40.44 26.57
C GLU A 137 48.97 -41.65 26.22
N ALA A 138 49.02 -42.06 24.95
CA ALA A 138 49.87 -43.16 24.50
C ALA A 138 51.36 -42.88 24.78
N LEU A 139 51.84 -41.67 24.46
CA LEU A 139 53.22 -41.26 24.78
C LEU A 139 53.51 -41.31 26.28
N ARG A 140 52.56 -40.89 27.12
CA ARG A 140 52.70 -40.93 28.58
C ARG A 140 52.84 -42.36 29.10
N GLU A 141 52.20 -43.33 28.47
CA GLU A 141 52.34 -44.75 28.84
C GLU A 141 53.63 -45.39 28.31
N ASP A 142 54.07 -45.00 27.11
CA ASP A 142 55.20 -45.64 26.45
C ASP A 142 56.57 -45.09 26.87
N LEU A 143 56.65 -43.79 27.19
CA LEU A 143 57.92 -43.15 27.59
C LEU A 143 58.55 -43.81 28.83
N PRO A 144 57.81 -44.09 29.93
CA PRO A 144 58.36 -44.77 31.11
C PRO A 144 58.77 -46.22 30.81
N LYS A 145 58.00 -46.94 29.98
CA LYS A 145 58.33 -48.31 29.58
C LYS A 145 59.67 -48.35 28.85
N ARG A 146 59.86 -47.47 27.85
CA ARG A 146 61.12 -47.36 27.11
C ARG A 146 62.30 -46.95 27.98
N THR A 147 62.13 -45.96 28.86
CA THR A 147 63.23 -45.55 29.76
C THR A 147 63.61 -46.64 30.76
N ILE A 148 62.65 -47.45 31.23
CA ILE A 148 62.94 -48.63 32.07
C ILE A 148 63.69 -49.70 31.28
N GLU A 149 63.29 -49.98 30.03
CA GLU A 149 64.00 -50.93 29.16
C GLU A 149 65.44 -50.46 28.87
N GLU A 150 65.63 -49.20 28.48
CA GLU A 150 66.96 -48.61 28.26
C GLU A 150 67.85 -48.64 29.51
N TYR A 151 67.28 -48.37 30.71
CA TYR A 151 68.03 -48.47 31.96
C TYR A 151 68.48 -49.91 32.25
N LYS A 152 67.61 -50.90 32.01
CA LYS A 152 67.94 -52.33 32.18
C LYS A 152 69.03 -52.80 31.23
N GLU A 153 69.13 -52.22 30.04
CA GLU A 153 70.18 -52.52 29.05
C GLU A 153 71.48 -51.75 29.31
N SER A 154 71.55 -50.89 30.33
CA SER A 154 72.73 -50.08 30.63
C SER A 154 73.82 -50.85 31.40
N PRO A 155 75.12 -50.58 31.19
CA PRO A 155 76.22 -51.28 31.87
C PRO A 155 76.22 -51.10 33.40
N GLY A 156 75.71 -49.97 33.89
CA GLY A 156 75.65 -49.68 35.33
C GLY A 156 74.66 -50.60 36.06
N PHE A 157 73.55 -50.95 35.39
CA PHE A 157 72.58 -51.92 35.91
C PHE A 157 73.15 -53.35 35.89
N GLU A 158 73.82 -53.75 34.80
CA GLU A 158 74.47 -55.07 34.73
C GLU A 158 75.59 -55.27 35.76
N MET A 159 76.34 -54.21 36.09
CA MET A 159 77.42 -54.27 37.08
C MET A 159 76.96 -54.12 38.54
N GLY A 160 75.65 -53.99 38.80
CA GLY A 160 75.09 -53.88 40.16
C GLY A 160 75.48 -52.59 40.90
N LEU A 161 75.84 -51.53 40.16
CA LEU A 161 76.20 -50.23 40.73
C LEU A 161 74.91 -49.42 40.95
N VAL A 162 74.49 -49.32 42.21
CA VAL A 162 73.42 -48.42 42.68
C VAL A 162 74.01 -47.34 43.56
#